data_AF-A0A142Y9Y3-F1
#
_entry.id   AF-A0A142Y9Y3-F1
#
_cell.length_a   1.000
_cell.length_b   1.000
_cell.length_c   1.000
_cell.angle_alpha   90.00
_cell.angle_beta   90.00
_cell.angle_gamma   90.00
#
_symmetry.space_group_name_H-M   'P 1'
#
loop_
_entity.id
_entity.type
_entity.pdbx_description
1 polymer ?
#
loop_
_entity_poly.entity_id
_entity_poly.type
_entity_poly.pdbx_seq_one_letter_code
_entity_poly.pdbx_strand_id
1 'polypeptide(L)'
;MESEALSSLQVKQLVAEAMSAIVTRIILRRDEAANWLAADAVLGDGELGFETDSRLLKIGDGSTPWPDLDYLGNVIWGTPASASAPGTRGMCMYDANYAYFCVADSTWKRTALSTW
;
A
#
# COMPACT_ATOMS: atom_id res chain seq x y z
N MET A 1 -37.74 -22.07 -36.81
CA MET A 1 -37.04 -21.49 -35.65
C MET A 1 -36.02 -20.52 -36.25
N GLU A 2 -36.49 -19.34 -36.63
CA GLU A 2 -35.68 -18.36 -37.35
C GLU A 2 -34.72 -17.68 -36.37
N SER A 3 -33.44 -17.72 -36.73
CA SER A 3 -32.34 -17.08 -36.03
C SER A 3 -32.39 -15.59 -36.38
N GLU A 4 -32.78 -14.73 -35.43
CA GLU A 4 -32.68 -13.29 -35.58
C GLU A 4 -31.19 -12.88 -35.60
N ALA A 5 -30.74 -12.43 -36.78
CA ALA A 5 -29.41 -11.84 -36.91
C ALA A 5 -29.40 -10.47 -36.22
N LEU A 6 -28.41 -10.24 -35.35
CA LEU A 6 -28.24 -8.96 -34.66
C LEU A 6 -28.04 -7.83 -35.68
N SER A 7 -28.78 -6.74 -35.48
CA SER A 7 -28.69 -5.54 -36.30
C SER A 7 -27.31 -4.90 -36.23
N SER A 8 -26.97 -4.13 -37.27
CA SER A 8 -25.70 -3.39 -37.29
C SER A 8 -25.52 -2.42 -36.11
N LEU A 9 -26.62 -1.96 -35.50
CA LEU A 9 -26.57 -1.14 -34.28
C LEU A 9 -26.17 -1.97 -33.07
N GLN A 10 -26.71 -3.18 -32.93
CA GLN A 10 -26.36 -4.11 -31.84
C GLN A 10 -24.91 -4.56 -31.95
N VAL A 11 -24.42 -4.82 -33.16
CA VAL A 11 -23.00 -5.16 -33.40
C VAL A 11 -22.08 -3.98 -33.06
N LYS A 12 -22.46 -2.74 -33.43
CA LYS A 12 -21.68 -1.53 -33.06
C LYS A 12 -21.69 -1.27 -31.56
N GLN A 13 -22.81 -1.50 -30.89
CA GLN A 13 -22.93 -1.37 -29.44
C GLN A 13 -22.05 -2.38 -28.71
N LEU A 14 -22.04 -3.65 -29.15
CA LEU A 14 -21.18 -4.70 -28.60
C LEU A 14 -19.68 -4.39 -28.78
N VAL A 15 -19.29 -3.86 -29.95
CA VAL A 15 -17.89 -3.45 -30.21
C VAL A 15 -17.50 -2.23 -29.38
N ALA A 16 -18.41 -1.27 -29.19
CA ALA A 16 -18.18 -0.09 -28.35
C ALA A 16 -18.06 -0.45 -26.85
N GLU A 17 -18.88 -1.38 -26.35
CA GLU A 17 -18.79 -1.91 -24.98
C GLU A 17 -17.47 -2.67 -24.77
N ALA A 18 -17.00 -3.42 -25.78
CA ALA A 18 -15.70 -4.10 -25.74
C ALA A 18 -14.50 -3.13 -25.81
N MET A 19 -14.63 -1.99 -26.51
CA MET A 19 -13.61 -0.92 -26.55
C MET A 19 -13.65 0.01 -25.33
N SER A 20 -14.74 0.03 -24.57
CA SER A 20 -14.95 0.88 -23.38
C SER A 20 -14.03 0.54 -22.18
N ALA A 21 -13.26 -0.55 -22.25
CA ALA A 21 -12.46 -1.03 -21.11
C ALA A 21 -10.94 -0.86 -21.27
N ILE A 22 -10.44 0.08 -22.08
CA ILE A 22 -9.02 0.46 -21.97
C ILE A 22 -8.88 1.28 -20.69
N VAL A 23 -8.33 0.66 -19.64
CA VAL A 23 -7.99 1.34 -18.38
C VAL A 23 -6.84 2.30 -18.67
N THR A 24 -7.18 3.56 -18.93
CA THR A 24 -6.21 4.65 -19.14
C THR A 24 -5.73 5.28 -17.85
N ARG A 25 -6.38 4.97 -16.72
CA ARG A 25 -6.08 5.50 -15.40
C ARG A 25 -6.33 4.44 -14.33
N ILE A 26 -5.32 4.19 -13.51
CA ILE A 26 -5.43 3.35 -12.31
C ILE A 26 -5.81 4.26 -11.15
N ILE A 27 -6.83 3.85 -10.39
CA ILE A 27 -7.21 4.46 -9.13
C ILE A 27 -7.16 3.38 -8.06
N LEU A 28 -6.47 3.67 -6.96
CA LEU A 28 -6.38 2.77 -5.82
C LEU A 28 -7.70 2.74 -5.05
N ARG A 29 -7.97 1.65 -4.34
CA ARG A 29 -8.98 1.66 -3.27
C ARG A 29 -8.58 2.74 -2.27
N ARG A 30 -9.50 3.65 -1.96
CA ARG A 30 -9.20 4.83 -1.15
C ARG A 30 -10.38 5.26 -0.30
N ASP A 31 -10.09 5.75 0.89
CA ASP A 31 -11.07 6.26 1.85
C ASP A 31 -10.37 7.21 2.86
N GLU A 32 -11.09 7.77 3.81
CA GLU A 32 -10.53 8.46 4.98
C GLU A 32 -9.92 7.44 5.96
N ALA A 33 -8.88 7.82 6.70
CA ALA A 33 -8.20 6.95 7.66
C ALA A 33 -9.17 6.32 8.69
N ALA A 34 -10.16 7.09 9.14
CA ALA A 34 -11.18 6.60 10.08
C ALA A 34 -12.07 5.50 9.49
N ASN A 35 -12.44 5.61 8.21
CA ASN A 35 -13.27 4.61 7.52
C ASN A 35 -12.47 3.34 7.24
N TRP A 36 -11.19 3.48 6.89
CA TRP A 36 -10.29 2.33 6.77
C TRP A 36 -10.13 1.57 8.09
N LEU A 37 -9.93 2.29 9.19
CA LEU A 37 -9.84 1.71 10.54
C LEU A 37 -11.15 1.01 10.94
N ALA A 38 -12.30 1.61 10.65
CA ALA A 38 -13.60 1.03 10.95
C ALA A 38 -13.94 -0.20 10.11
N ALA A 39 -13.45 -0.25 8.86
CA ALA A 39 -13.67 -1.39 7.97
C ALA A 39 -12.84 -2.62 8.33
N ASP A 40 -11.71 -2.43 9.02
CA ASP A 40 -10.77 -3.49 9.43
C ASP A 40 -10.46 -4.52 8.33
N ALA A 41 -10.28 -4.01 7.11
CA ALA A 41 -10.18 -4.86 5.93
C ALA A 41 -8.80 -5.52 5.82
N VAL A 42 -8.76 -6.80 5.43
CA VAL A 42 -7.54 -7.46 4.94
C VAL A 42 -7.43 -7.20 3.45
N LEU A 43 -6.37 -6.50 3.05
CA LEU A 43 -6.05 -6.25 1.63
C LEU A 43 -5.32 -7.46 1.03
N GLY A 44 -5.55 -7.72 -0.27
CA GLY A 44 -4.85 -8.79 -0.97
C GLY A 44 -3.33 -8.57 -1.01
N ASP A 45 -2.56 -9.64 -1.23
CA ASP A 45 -1.10 -9.56 -1.35
C ASP A 45 -0.71 -8.61 -2.50
N GLY A 46 0.04 -7.56 -2.17
CA GLY A 46 0.43 -6.49 -3.09
C GLY A 46 -0.65 -5.43 -3.37
N GLU A 47 -1.84 -5.52 -2.78
CA GLU A 47 -2.91 -4.54 -2.97
C GLU A 47 -2.60 -3.24 -2.22
N LEU A 48 -2.53 -2.12 -2.95
CA LEU A 48 -2.34 -0.79 -2.38
C LEU A 48 -3.66 -0.19 -1.91
N GLY A 49 -3.71 0.26 -0.66
CA GLY A 49 -4.78 1.11 -0.13
C GLY A 49 -4.28 2.52 0.19
N PHE A 50 -5.13 3.52 -0.03
CA PHE A 50 -4.79 4.93 0.11
C PHE A 50 -5.71 5.66 1.10
N GLU A 51 -5.12 6.37 2.05
CA GLU A 51 -5.81 7.30 2.94
C GLU A 51 -5.87 8.69 2.31
N THR A 52 -7.08 9.20 2.08
CA THR A 52 -7.30 10.43 1.31
C THR A 52 -7.02 11.70 2.10
N ASP A 53 -7.14 11.65 3.42
CA ASP A 53 -6.95 12.73 4.38
C ASP A 53 -5.51 12.82 4.87
N SER A 54 -4.88 11.70 5.23
CA SER A 54 -3.47 11.64 5.67
C SER A 54 -2.47 11.59 4.51
N ARG A 55 -2.92 11.22 3.30
CA ARG A 55 -2.09 11.03 2.10
C ARG A 55 -1.06 9.90 2.24
N LEU A 56 -1.39 8.88 3.02
CA LEU A 56 -0.54 7.72 3.24
C LEU A 56 -1.03 6.49 2.45
N LEU A 57 -0.09 5.58 2.17
CA LEU A 57 -0.34 4.31 1.48
C LEU A 57 0.03 3.15 2.40
N LYS A 58 -0.73 2.06 2.34
CA LYS A 58 -0.35 0.75 2.87
C LYS A 58 -0.44 -0.31 1.76
N ILE A 59 0.33 -1.39 1.87
CA ILE A 59 0.29 -2.54 0.96
C ILE A 59 -0.19 -3.75 1.74
N GLY A 60 -1.22 -4.43 1.24
CA GLY A 60 -1.70 -5.70 1.78
C GLY A 60 -0.71 -6.84 1.59
N ASP A 61 -0.70 -7.77 2.53
CA ASP A 61 0.04 -9.03 2.47
C ASP A 61 -0.92 -10.25 2.36
N GLY A 62 -2.23 -10.01 2.19
CA GLY A 62 -3.25 -11.04 2.12
C GLY A 62 -3.73 -11.60 3.46
N SER A 63 -3.21 -11.14 4.60
CA SER A 63 -3.52 -11.70 5.92
C SER A 63 -3.64 -10.69 7.07
N THR A 64 -2.84 -9.63 7.06
CA THR A 64 -2.78 -8.61 8.11
C THR A 64 -3.93 -7.60 7.94
N PRO A 65 -4.73 -7.34 8.99
CA PRO A 65 -5.76 -6.30 8.95
C PRO A 65 -5.17 -4.90 8.72
N TRP A 66 -5.94 -4.02 8.05
CA TRP A 66 -5.52 -2.64 7.74
C TRP A 66 -4.85 -1.88 8.89
N PRO A 67 -5.38 -1.90 10.13
CA PRO A 67 -4.81 -1.13 11.23
C PRO A 67 -3.38 -1.54 11.56
N ASP A 68 -3.06 -2.82 11.38
CA ASP A 68 -1.78 -3.44 11.76
C ASP A 68 -0.74 -3.43 10.62
N LEU A 69 -1.15 -3.12 9.38
CA LEU A 69 -0.23 -2.93 8.28
C LEU A 69 0.66 -1.69 8.48
N ASP A 70 1.92 -1.80 8.10
CA ASP A 70 2.85 -0.67 8.05
C ASP A 70 2.54 0.27 6.88
N TYR A 71 2.81 1.57 7.06
CA TYR A 71 2.78 2.52 5.96
C TYR A 71 3.94 2.29 4.99
N LEU A 72 3.70 2.55 3.71
CA LEU A 72 4.74 2.56 2.69
C LEU A 72 5.76 3.66 3.03
N GLY A 73 7.03 3.28 3.15
CA GLY A 73 8.10 4.20 3.53
C GLY A 73 8.10 4.59 5.01
N ASN A 74 7.45 3.79 5.87
CA ASN A 74 7.40 4.03 7.30
C ASN A 74 8.81 4.10 7.92
N VAL A 75 9.01 5.10 8.79
CA VAL A 75 10.12 5.14 9.74
C VAL A 75 9.54 4.79 11.10
N ILE A 76 9.95 3.65 11.65
CA ILE A 76 9.32 3.08 12.84
C ILE A 76 9.85 3.78 14.09
N TRP A 77 8.96 4.19 15.00
CA TRP A 77 9.40 4.59 16.34
C TRP A 77 9.87 3.38 17.13
N GLY A 78 11.12 3.39 17.56
CA GLY A 78 11.72 2.30 18.32
C GLY A 78 13.24 2.23 18.22
N THR A 79 13.80 1.38 19.06
CA THR A 79 15.24 1.06 19.09
C THR A 79 15.41 -0.40 18.71
N PRO A 80 16.20 -0.74 17.67
CA PRO A 80 16.53 -2.14 17.40
C PRO A 80 17.23 -2.75 18.62
N ALA A 81 16.89 -3.99 18.97
CA ALA A 81 17.37 -4.65 20.20
C ALA A 81 18.91 -4.75 20.28
N SER A 82 19.60 -4.74 19.14
CA SER A 82 21.05 -4.68 19.03
C SER A 82 21.46 -4.23 17.63
N ALA A 83 22.77 -3.99 17.42
CA ALA A 83 23.32 -3.70 16.09
C ALA A 83 23.11 -4.83 15.07
N SER A 84 22.79 -6.05 15.54
CA SER A 84 22.49 -7.22 14.73
C SER A 84 21.06 -7.74 14.89
N ALA A 85 20.14 -6.90 15.36
CA ALA A 85 18.73 -7.28 15.46
C ALA A 85 18.15 -7.58 14.06
N PRO A 86 17.18 -8.51 13.95
CA PRO A 86 16.50 -8.76 12.68
C PRO A 86 15.98 -7.47 12.05
N GLY A 87 16.28 -7.30 10.77
CA GLY A 87 15.86 -6.15 9.99
C GLY A 87 16.28 -6.30 8.53
N THR A 88 15.51 -5.74 7.63
CA THR A 88 15.78 -5.74 6.19
C THR A 88 16.50 -4.45 5.81
N ARG A 89 17.43 -4.52 4.85
CA ARG A 89 18.10 -3.33 4.31
C ARG A 89 17.07 -2.25 3.93
N GLY A 90 17.31 -1.02 4.38
CA GLY A 90 16.46 0.14 4.11
C GLY A 90 15.44 0.45 5.21
N MET A 91 15.22 -0.46 6.16
CA MET A 91 14.41 -0.15 7.35
C MET A 91 15.06 0.99 8.15
N CYS A 92 14.25 1.97 8.52
CA CYS A 92 14.66 3.09 9.35
C CYS A 92 13.86 3.06 10.65
N MET A 93 14.54 3.26 11.77
CA MET A 93 13.89 3.42 13.09
C MET A 93 14.42 4.67 13.77
N TYR A 94 13.71 5.21 14.74
CA TYR A 94 14.22 6.28 15.58
C TYR A 94 13.63 6.24 16.97
N ASP A 95 14.40 6.72 17.94
CA ASP A 95 13.93 7.02 19.28
C ASP A 95 14.23 8.48 19.61
N ALA A 96 14.06 8.88 20.87
CA ALA A 96 14.27 10.25 21.31
C ALA A 96 15.71 10.76 21.11
N ASN A 97 16.69 9.86 21.02
CA ASN A 97 18.13 10.18 21.03
C ASN A 97 18.86 9.77 19.75
N TYR A 98 18.36 8.80 18.99
CA TYR A 98 19.06 8.25 17.83
C TYR A 98 18.12 7.97 16.66
N ALA A 99 18.63 8.17 15.44
CA ALA A 99 18.09 7.57 14.23
C ALA A 99 18.92 6.33 13.85
N TYR A 100 18.24 5.25 13.49
CA TYR A 100 18.78 3.94 13.14
C TYR A 100 18.47 3.61 11.68
N PHE A 101 19.46 3.06 10.98
CA PHE A 101 19.35 2.65 9.59
C PHE A 101 19.87 1.22 9.44
N CYS A 102 19.04 0.32 8.93
CA CYS A 102 19.43 -1.03 8.55
C CYS A 102 20.16 -0.97 7.21
N VAL A 103 21.50 -1.05 7.22
CA VAL A 103 22.34 -0.82 6.03
C VAL A 103 22.59 -2.10 5.22
N ALA A 104 22.39 -3.25 5.84
CA ALA A 104 22.38 -4.60 5.27
C ALA A 104 21.51 -5.48 6.17
N ASP A 105 21.15 -6.68 5.74
CA ASP A 105 20.30 -7.56 6.53
C ASP A 105 20.86 -7.75 7.94
N SER A 106 20.01 -7.46 8.92
CA SER A 106 20.33 -7.46 10.35
C SER A 106 21.63 -6.71 10.67
N THR A 107 21.89 -5.58 10.01
CA THR A 107 23.07 -4.74 10.24
C THR A 107 22.64 -3.29 10.42
N TRP A 108 22.54 -2.86 11.67
CA TRP A 108 22.06 -1.53 12.04
C TRP A 108 23.21 -0.57 12.31
N LYS A 109 23.11 0.63 11.74
CA LYS A 109 23.92 1.80 12.10
C LYS A 109 23.02 2.85 12.73
N ARG A 110 23.60 3.75 13.53
CA ARG A 110 22.85 4.85 14.14
C ARG A 110 23.62 6.16 14.12
N THR A 111 22.88 7.26 14.18
CA THR A 111 23.41 8.61 14.43
C THR A 111 22.67 9.21 15.61
N ALA A 112 23.39 9.98 16.44
CA ALA A 112 22.77 10.74 17.51
C ALA A 112 21.93 11.89 16.93
N LEU A 113 20.78 12.15 17.54
CA LEU A 113 19.92 13.29 17.27
C LEU A 113 20.27 14.42 18.23
N SER A 114 20.32 15.64 17.72
CA SER A 114 20.48 16.84 18.51
C SER A 114 19.24 17.72 18.39
N THR A 115 19.03 18.59 19.37
CA THR A 115 18.07 19.69 19.21
C THR A 115 18.58 20.67 18.15
N TRP A 116 17.66 21.33 17.45
CA TRP A 116 18.03 22.41 16.53
C TRP A 116 18.49 23.65 17.30
#